data_AF-A0A0F8XEY3-F1
#
_entry.id   AF-A0A0F8XEY3-F1
#
_cell.length_a   1.000
_cell.length_b   1.000
_cell.length_c   1.000
_cell.angle_alpha   90.00
_cell.angle_beta   90.00
_cell.angle_gamma   90.00
#
_symmetry.space_group_name_H-M   'P 1'
#
loop_
_entity.id
_entity.type
_entity.pdbx_description
1 polymer ?
#
loop_
_entity_poly.entity_id
_entity_poly.type
_entity_poly.pdbx_seq_one_letter_code
_entity_poly.pdbx_strand_id
1 'polypeptide(L)' 'MTSSEFVTEINALRLSSKKNWYVWGGEVNGVTIFIKGFGTWIQLIRTPFSRDGSAMDLSVAAFKNYLFETVDPFDN' A
#
# COMPACT_ATOMS: atom_id res chain seq x y z
N MET A 1 -4.28 -3.62 -12.21
CA MET A 1 -4.78 -2.24 -11.97
C MET A 1 -3.62 -1.26 -12.08
N THR A 2 -3.91 0.03 -12.23
CA THR A 2 -2.93 1.12 -12.23
C THR A 2 -2.50 1.49 -10.80
N SER A 3 -1.38 2.21 -10.67
CA SER A 3 -0.88 2.75 -9.38
C SER A 3 -1.94 3.59 -8.65
N SER A 4 -2.72 4.38 -9.40
CA SER A 4 -3.77 5.24 -8.85
C SER A 4 -4.98 4.45 -8.31
N GLU A 5 -5.42 3.43 -9.06
CA GLU A 5 -6.49 2.52 -8.63
C GLU A 5 -6.09 1.78 -7.35
N PHE A 6 -4.85 1.28 -7.31
CA PHE A 6 -4.29 0.62 -6.15
C PHE A 6 -4.29 1.52 -4.90
N VAL A 7 -3.77 2.76 -5.00
CA VAL A 7 -3.77 3.70 -3.87
C VAL A 7 -5.19 3.99 -3.38
N THR A 8 -6.14 4.12 -4.30
CA THR A 8 -7.55 4.32 -3.98
C THR A 8 -8.14 3.13 -3.23
N GLU A 9 -7.86 1.91 -3.71
CA GLU A 9 -8.36 0.67 -3.12
C GLU A 9 -7.79 0.42 -1.73
N ILE A 10 -6.48 0.58 -1.53
CA ILE A 10 -5.86 0.41 -0.20
C ILE A 10 -6.36 1.46 0.78
N ASN A 11 -6.58 2.71 0.33
CA ASN A 11 -7.16 3.73 1.19
C ASN A 11 -8.62 3.42 1.55
N ALA A 12 -9.41 2.83 0.65
CA ALA A 12 -10.76 2.37 0.94
C ALA A 12 -10.74 1.22 1.97
N LEU A 13 -9.86 0.24 1.76
CA LEU A 13 -9.69 -0.90 2.67
C LEU A 13 -9.26 -0.45 4.08
N ARG A 14 -8.34 0.51 4.18
CA ARG A 14 -7.95 1.15 5.44
C ARG A 14 -9.15 1.76 6.16
N LEU A 15 -10.05 2.42 5.42
CA LEU A 15 -11.22 3.09 5.98
C LEU A 15 -12.34 2.11 6.37
N SER A 16 -12.50 0.99 5.67
CA SER A 16 -13.43 -0.07 6.05
C SER A 16 -12.91 -0.88 7.23
N SER A 17 -11.60 -1.05 7.36
CA SER A 17 -10.95 -1.79 8.45
C SER A 17 -10.51 -0.90 9.60
N LYS A 18 -11.29 0.14 9.93
CA LYS A 18 -10.97 1.04 11.07
C LYS A 18 -10.72 0.24 12.35
N LYS A 19 -9.60 0.53 13.01
CA LYS A 19 -9.13 -0.14 14.24
C LYS A 19 -8.89 -1.66 14.08
N ASN A 20 -8.76 -2.15 12.85
CA ASN A 20 -8.50 -3.54 12.54
C ASN A 20 -7.35 -3.66 11.54
N TRP A 21 -6.72 -4.84 11.53
CA TRP A 21 -5.76 -5.19 10.49
C TRP A 21 -6.47 -5.40 9.16
N TYR A 22 -5.79 -5.02 8.08
CA TYR A 22 -6.20 -5.35 6.73
C TYR A 22 -5.08 -6.09 5.99
N VAL A 23 -5.50 -6.97 5.09
CA VAL A 23 -4.63 -7.67 4.15
C VAL A 23 -5.16 -7.45 2.76
N TRP A 24 -4.25 -7.32 1.80
CA TRP A 24 -4.59 -7.17 0.41
C TRP A 24 -3.57 -7.89 -0.46
N GLY A 25 -4.03 -8.44 -1.58
CA GLY A 25 -3.17 -9.08 -2.57
C GLY A 25 -3.77 -8.88 -3.96
N GLY A 26 -2.96 -8.43 -4.90
CA GLY A 26 -3.42 -8.13 -6.25
C GLY A 26 -2.29 -7.78 -7.20
N GLU A 27 -2.65 -7.45 -8.44
CA GLU A 27 -1.70 -7.10 -9.49
C GLU A 27 -1.79 -5.62 -9.83
N VAL A 28 -0.67 -4.91 -9.69
CA VAL A 28 -0.51 -3.48 -10.00
C VAL A 28 0.56 -3.35 -11.07
N ASN A 29 0.22 -2.77 -12.23
CA ASN A 29 1.13 -2.62 -13.37
C ASN A 29 1.86 -3.93 -13.78
N GLY A 30 1.17 -5.08 -13.74
CA GLY A 30 1.76 -6.38 -14.07
C GLY A 30 2.60 -7.00 -12.94
N VAL A 31 2.68 -6.36 -11.77
CA VAL A 31 3.45 -6.81 -10.62
C VAL A 31 2.51 -7.29 -9.52
N THR A 32 2.74 -8.51 -9.01
CA THR A 32 1.98 -9.03 -7.86
C THR A 32 2.45 -8.39 -6.55
N ILE A 33 1.52 -7.82 -5.80
CA ILE A 33 1.80 -7.10 -4.56
C ILE A 33 0.94 -7.68 -3.43
N PHE A 34 1.56 -7.85 -2.26
CA PHE A 34 0.87 -8.25 -1.03
C PHE A 34 1.12 -7.26 0.09
N ILE A 35 0.05 -6.91 0.81
CA ILE A 35 0.07 -5.92 1.89
C ILE A 35 -0.57 -6.49 3.14
N LYS A 36 0.02 -6.14 4.27
CA LYS A 36 -0.61 -6.22 5.60
C LYS A 36 -0.39 -4.91 6.34
N GLY A 37 -1.47 -4.28 6.77
CA GLY A 37 -1.43 -2.99 7.46
C GLY A 37 -2.50 -2.80 8.52
N PHE A 38 -2.35 -1.74 9.31
CA PHE A 38 -3.30 -1.28 10.32
C PHE A 38 -3.36 0.25 10.28
N GLY A 39 -4.51 0.83 9.94
CA GLY A 39 -4.58 2.27 9.71
C GLY A 39 -3.58 2.71 8.62
N THR A 40 -2.76 3.72 8.89
CA THR A 40 -1.69 4.14 7.97
C THR A 40 -0.40 3.33 8.13
N TRP A 41 -0.32 2.43 9.11
CA TRP A 41 0.83 1.57 9.29
C TRP A 41 0.84 0.40 8.32
N ILE A 42 1.89 0.30 7.50
CA ILE A 42 2.21 -0.90 6.73
C ILE A 42 3.23 -1.74 7.50
N GLN A 43 2.77 -2.88 8.02
CA GLN A 43 3.65 -3.86 8.66
C GLN A 43 4.45 -4.64 7.61
N LEU A 44 3.84 -4.92 6.47
CA LEU A 44 4.46 -5.63 5.37
C LEU A 44 3.88 -5.17 4.05
N ILE A 45 4.76 -4.81 3.13
CA ILE A 45 4.50 -4.78 1.71
C ILE A 45 5.53 -5.67 1.02
N ARG A 46 5.05 -6.55 0.15
CA ARG A 46 5.89 -7.49 -0.62
C ARG A 46 5.60 -7.29 -2.09
N THR A 47 6.65 -6.99 -2.83
CA THR A 47 6.71 -7.04 -4.28
C THR A 47 7.64 -8.21 -4.69
N PRO A 48 7.79 -8.54 -5.98
CA PRO A 48 8.80 -9.49 -6.43
C PRO A 48 10.24 -9.02 -6.16
N PHE A 49 10.45 -7.70 -6.05
CA PHE A 49 11.78 -7.09 -5.97
C PHE A 49 12.15 -6.66 -4.55
N SER A 50 11.17 -6.42 -3.69
CA SER A 50 11.38 -5.84 -2.36
C SER A 50 10.39 -6.36 -1.33
N ARG A 51 10.82 -6.29 -0.06
CA ARG A 51 9.97 -6.46 1.11
C ARG A 51 10.28 -5.33 2.07
N ASP A 52 9.26 -4.57 2.46
CA ASP A 52 9.39 -3.43 3.35
C ASP A 52 8.31 -3.46 4.46
N GLY A 53 8.61 -2.80 5.57
CA GLY A 53 7.74 -2.63 6.73
C GLY A 53 8.23 -1.44 7.55
N SER A 54 7.81 -0.23 7.18
CA SER A 54 8.36 1.00 7.75
C SER A 54 7.36 2.17 7.87
N ALA A 55 6.17 2.04 7.30
CA ALA A 55 5.21 3.15 7.18
C ALA A 55 4.39 3.45 8.46
N MET A 56 4.97 3.45 9.65
CA MET A 56 4.22 3.70 10.90
C MET A 56 3.90 5.20 11.10
N ASP A 57 2.70 5.50 11.59
CA ASP A 57 2.24 6.86 11.95
C ASP A 57 2.33 7.93 10.84
N LEU A 58 2.25 7.52 9.57
CA LEU A 58 2.18 8.44 8.44
C LEU A 58 0.86 9.22 8.42
N SER A 59 0.93 10.47 7.95
CA SER A 59 -0.26 11.22 7.52
C SER A 59 -0.93 10.49 6.35
N VAL A 60 -2.23 10.71 6.12
CA VAL A 60 -2.93 10.05 5.00
C VAL A 60 -2.32 10.43 3.65
N ALA A 61 -1.78 11.65 3.50
CA ALA A 61 -1.08 12.07 2.30
C ALA A 61 0.26 11.31 2.13
N ALA A 62 1.08 11.27 3.18
CA ALA A 62 2.35 10.54 3.14
C ALA A 62 2.16 9.03 2.92
N PHE A 63 1.11 8.45 3.50
CA PHE A 63 0.74 7.06 3.27
C PHE A 63 0.40 6.78 1.80
N LYS A 64 -0.37 7.65 1.15
CA LYS A 64 -0.70 7.50 -0.28
C LYS A 64 0.53 7.62 -1.16
N ASN A 65 1.41 8.57 -0.86
CA ASN A 65 2.68 8.73 -1.58
C ASN A 65 3.58 7.51 -1.42
N TYR A 66 3.73 7.01 -0.19
CA TYR A 66 4.48 5.78 0.08
C TYR A 66 3.97 4.59 -0.74
N LEU A 67 2.64 4.40 -0.81
CA LEU A 67 2.04 3.34 -1.61
C LEU A 67 2.35 3.53 -3.10
N PHE A 68 2.27 4.76 -3.60
CA PHE A 68 2.56 5.08 -4.99
C PHE A 68 4.04 4.78 -5.33
N GLU A 69 4.98 5.32 -4.55
CA GLU A 69 6.43 5.12 -4.75
C GLU A 69 6.85 3.65 -4.64
N THR A 70 6.15 2.85 -3.82
CA THR A 70 6.46 1.42 -3.67
C THR A 70 6.14 0.61 -4.93
N VAL A 71 5.08 1.00 -5.64
CA VAL A 71 4.59 0.27 -6.82
C VAL A 71 5.00 0.92 -8.13
N ASP A 72 5.51 2.16 -8.05
CA ASP A 72 5.92 2.98 -9.17
C ASP A 72 7.16 3.84 -8.84
N PRO A 73 8.33 3.21 -8.60
CA PRO A 73 9.52 3.93 -8.13
C PRO A 73 10.19 4.81 -9.20
N PHE A 74 9.73 4.77 -10.46
CA PHE A 74 10.40 5.42 -11.61
C PHE A 74 9.56 6.52 -12.30
N ASP A 75 8.34 6.80 -11.85
CA ASP A 75 7.42 7.75 -12.50
C ASP A 75 7.40 9.14 -11.81
N ASN A 76 8.58 9.61 -11.38
CA ASN A 76 8.82 10.95 -10.81
C ASN A 76 9.45 11.91 -11.83
#